data_AF-A0A970RGA6-F1
#
_entry.id   AF-A0A970RGA6-F1
#
_cell.length_a   1.000
_cell.length_b   1.000
_cell.length_c   1.000
_cell.angle_alpha   90.00
_cell.angle_beta   90.00
_cell.angle_gamma   90.00
#
_symmetry.space_group_name_H-M   'P 1'
#
loop_
_entity.id
_entity.type
_entity.pdbx_description
1 polymer ?
#
loop_
_entity_poly.entity_id
_entity_poly.type
_entity_poly.pdbx_seq_one_letter_code
_entity_poly.pdbx_strand_id
1 'polypeptide(L)'
;GGGKPWFTLVGRPFLEKKHFQVLREAAAGGDYDAAQAVQFLDAAQQFGLDEDAILKILKTVGMVFGGQTKLFGSPLPGGYLYLSGETKEVHLLLPLMEMAARESGMPFEPVTKAGWTAFYALKDPVDFVMGIKDGVLLAGFLSPEALDAAPELSDRMKALYGDDKLQGFLHFDAKVVRDTILSLLDPEGPWAAFISEESDLVEGIPYILEGLKGALEFRSLDILASDMERADFTIVTEAAKQEDIDAISAMAAKWSAMGAEEQKKP
;
A
#
# COMPACT_ATOMS: atom_id res chain seq x y z
N GLY A 1 -3.23 6.70 7.13
CA GLY A 1 -4.10 7.63 6.39
C GLY A 1 -5.52 7.12 6.43
N GLY A 2 -6.13 7.16 7.62
CA GLY A 2 -7.47 6.61 7.87
C GLY A 2 -7.60 5.15 7.48
N GLY A 3 -8.86 4.71 7.33
CA GLY A 3 -9.22 3.41 6.79
C GLY A 3 -8.87 2.23 7.70
N LYS A 4 -9.03 1.03 7.13
CA LYS A 4 -8.79 -0.25 7.80
C LYS A 4 -7.73 -1.02 6.99
N PRO A 5 -6.46 -1.04 7.45
CA PRO A 5 -5.40 -1.74 6.74
C PRO A 5 -5.72 -3.22 6.55
N TRP A 6 -5.69 -3.68 5.31
CA TRP A 6 -5.87 -5.10 4.95
C TRP A 6 -4.55 -5.77 4.54
N PHE A 7 -3.53 -4.97 4.24
CA PHE A 7 -2.17 -5.47 4.07
C PHE A 7 -1.20 -4.50 4.73
N THR A 8 -0.23 -5.06 5.43
CA THR A 8 0.89 -4.32 5.98
C THR A 8 2.12 -5.18 5.83
N LEU A 9 3.16 -4.62 5.23
CA LEU A 9 4.51 -5.14 5.27
C LEU A 9 5.37 -4.09 5.95
N VAL A 10 6.06 -4.45 7.02
CA VAL A 10 7.04 -3.59 7.67
C VAL A 10 8.30 -4.39 7.92
N GLY A 11 9.46 -3.77 7.76
CA GLY A 11 10.72 -4.43 8.03
C GLY A 11 11.84 -3.44 8.27
N ARG A 12 12.81 -3.88 9.06
CA ARG A 12 14.11 -3.23 9.17
C ARG A 12 15.01 -3.76 8.07
N PRO A 13 15.50 -2.92 7.15
CA PRO A 13 16.50 -3.33 6.18
C PRO A 13 17.75 -3.82 6.88
N PHE A 14 18.21 -5.02 6.53
CA PHE A 14 19.50 -5.55 6.98
C PHE A 14 20.61 -5.01 6.08
N LEU A 15 20.78 -3.69 6.14
CA LEU A 15 21.79 -2.97 5.37
C LEU A 15 22.95 -2.59 6.30
N GLU A 16 24.17 -2.87 5.87
CA GLU A 16 25.42 -2.56 6.57
C GLU A 16 26.42 -1.98 5.56
N LYS A 17 27.46 -1.29 6.04
CA LYS A 17 28.53 -0.74 5.18
C LYS A 17 29.12 -1.78 4.22
N LYS A 18 29.31 -3.02 4.69
CA LYS A 18 29.84 -4.12 3.87
C LYS A 18 28.99 -4.41 2.63
N HIS A 19 27.67 -4.17 2.67
CA HIS A 19 26.78 -4.43 1.55
C HIS A 19 27.00 -3.43 0.39
N PHE A 20 27.37 -2.19 0.68
CA PHE A 20 27.74 -1.22 -0.37
C PHE A 20 29.05 -1.63 -1.06
N GLN A 21 30.01 -2.17 -0.32
CA GLN A 21 31.23 -2.70 -0.90
C GLN A 21 30.95 -3.89 -1.83
N VAL A 22 30.14 -4.86 -1.37
CA VAL A 22 29.72 -6.01 -2.19
C VAL A 22 29.03 -5.54 -3.47
N LEU A 23 28.17 -4.52 -3.39
CA LEU A 23 27.50 -3.93 -4.55
C LEU A 23 28.52 -3.34 -5.55
N ARG A 24 29.54 -2.61 -5.06
CA ARG A 24 30.60 -2.04 -5.91
C ARG A 24 31.47 -3.12 -6.55
N GLU A 25 31.78 -4.19 -5.82
CA GLU A 25 32.52 -5.34 -6.35
C GLU A 25 31.74 -6.07 -7.45
N ALA A 26 30.43 -6.28 -7.26
CA ALA A 26 29.56 -6.86 -8.27
C ALA A 26 29.49 -6.00 -9.55
N ALA A 27 29.36 -4.67 -9.40
CA ALA A 27 29.38 -3.73 -10.52
C ALA A 27 30.71 -3.82 -11.30
N ALA A 28 31.85 -3.86 -10.60
CA ALA A 28 33.17 -4.02 -11.21
C ALA A 28 33.34 -5.40 -11.88
N GLY A 29 32.65 -6.42 -11.37
CA GLY A 29 32.57 -7.77 -11.94
C GLY A 29 31.70 -7.88 -13.20
N GLY A 30 31.05 -6.79 -13.62
CA GLY A 30 30.20 -6.75 -14.82
C GLY A 30 28.71 -6.97 -14.56
N ASP A 31 28.26 -6.96 -13.31
CA ASP A 31 26.84 -7.00 -12.97
C ASP A 31 26.18 -5.66 -13.32
N TYR A 32 25.22 -5.71 -14.25
CA TYR A 32 24.53 -4.53 -14.78
C TYR A 32 23.63 -3.85 -13.74
N ASP A 33 22.93 -4.63 -12.91
CA ASP A 33 22.01 -4.10 -11.90
C ASP A 33 22.82 -3.45 -10.77
N ALA A 34 23.92 -4.09 -10.37
CA ALA A 34 24.86 -3.50 -9.43
C ALA A 34 25.49 -2.21 -9.97
N ALA A 35 25.85 -2.17 -11.26
CA ALA A 35 26.40 -0.96 -11.88
C ALA A 35 25.40 0.21 -11.88
N GLN A 36 24.13 -0.04 -12.16
CA GLN A 36 23.08 0.98 -12.05
C GLN A 36 22.89 1.46 -10.62
N ALA A 37 22.87 0.54 -9.65
CA ALA A 37 22.75 0.90 -8.24
C ALA A 37 23.94 1.75 -7.77
N VAL A 38 25.17 1.41 -8.18
CA VAL A 38 26.37 2.20 -7.90
C VAL A 38 26.28 3.60 -8.53
N GLN A 39 25.85 3.72 -9.78
CA GLN A 39 25.65 5.01 -10.42
C GLN A 39 24.63 5.87 -9.68
N PHE A 40 23.53 5.27 -9.21
CA PHE A 40 22.55 5.95 -8.39
C PHE A 40 23.16 6.43 -7.06
N LEU A 41 23.93 5.58 -6.36
CA LEU A 41 24.60 5.95 -5.11
C LEU A 41 25.57 7.11 -5.32
N ASP A 42 26.37 7.07 -6.38
CA ASP A 42 27.34 8.12 -6.69
C ASP A 42 26.64 9.43 -7.08
N ALA A 43 25.52 9.36 -7.81
CA ALA A 43 24.68 10.53 -8.10
C ALA A 43 23.97 11.06 -6.84
N ALA A 44 23.60 10.20 -5.89
CA ALA A 44 22.90 10.58 -4.66
C ALA A 44 23.81 11.39 -3.71
N GLN A 45 25.14 11.21 -3.80
CA GLN A 45 26.11 11.99 -3.02
C GLN A 45 25.99 13.51 -3.22
N GLN A 46 25.54 13.96 -4.40
CA GLN A 46 25.33 15.40 -4.66
C GLN A 46 24.24 16.02 -3.74
N PHE A 47 23.36 15.19 -3.20
CA PHE A 47 22.30 15.56 -2.25
C PHE A 47 22.70 15.28 -0.79
N GLY A 48 23.95 14.90 -0.54
CA GLY A 48 24.44 14.51 0.79
C GLY A 48 24.04 13.09 1.22
N LEU A 49 23.55 12.26 0.30
CA LEU A 49 23.16 10.87 0.56
C LEU A 49 24.37 9.94 0.38
N ASP A 50 25.29 9.99 1.33
CA ASP A 50 26.37 9.01 1.43
C ASP A 50 25.86 7.69 2.07
N GLU A 51 26.74 6.67 2.11
CA GLU A 51 26.41 5.36 2.67
C GLU A 51 25.93 5.45 4.14
N ASP A 52 26.50 6.37 4.92
CA ASP A 52 26.10 6.59 6.31
C ASP A 52 24.71 7.23 6.42
N ALA A 53 24.40 8.21 5.59
CA ALA A 53 23.08 8.82 5.50
C ALA A 53 22.03 7.78 5.09
N ILE A 54 22.32 6.94 4.10
CA ILE A 54 21.40 5.88 3.63
C ILE A 54 21.08 4.89 4.75
N LEU A 55 22.10 4.44 5.52
CA LEU A 55 21.91 3.55 6.67
C LEU A 55 21.09 4.18 7.81
N LYS A 56 21.07 5.51 7.89
CA LYS A 56 20.29 6.26 8.88
C LYS A 56 18.88 6.60 8.40
N ILE A 57 18.67 6.69 7.10
CA ILE A 57 17.37 6.88 6.46
C ILE A 57 16.56 5.57 6.48
N LEU A 58 17.21 4.44 6.17
CA LEU A 58 16.57 3.15 5.99
C LEU A 58 16.51 2.34 7.29
N LYS A 59 16.06 2.93 8.41
CA LYS A 59 15.89 2.17 9.68
C LYS A 59 14.67 1.26 9.62
N THR A 60 13.62 1.70 8.96
CA THR A 60 12.41 0.91 8.74
C THR A 60 11.82 1.30 7.41
N VAL A 61 11.36 0.31 6.67
CA VAL A 61 10.59 0.49 5.43
C VAL A 61 9.26 -0.23 5.60
N GLY A 62 8.23 0.30 4.98
CA GLY A 62 6.94 -0.35 5.00
C GLY A 62 6.04 0.00 3.85
N MET A 63 5.07 -0.87 3.65
CA MET A 63 4.01 -0.79 2.67
C MET A 63 2.71 -1.07 3.40
N VAL A 64 1.69 -0.26 3.16
CA VAL A 64 0.36 -0.43 3.76
C VAL A 64 -0.68 -0.28 2.67
N PHE A 65 -1.60 -1.23 2.59
CA PHE A 65 -2.84 -1.09 1.82
C PHE A 65 -4.06 -1.13 2.75
N GLY A 66 -5.06 -0.32 2.43
CA GLY A 66 -6.25 -0.09 3.27
C GLY A 66 -6.30 1.31 3.91
N GLY A 67 -5.53 2.25 3.37
CA GLY A 67 -5.80 3.68 3.56
C GLY A 67 -7.02 4.13 2.75
N GLN A 68 -7.29 5.43 2.72
CA GLN A 68 -8.38 6.00 1.90
C GLN A 68 -7.81 6.89 0.80
N THR A 69 -8.28 6.69 -0.43
CA THR A 69 -8.00 7.55 -1.58
C THR A 69 -9.30 7.80 -2.37
N LYS A 70 -9.22 8.60 -3.43
CA LYS A 70 -10.29 8.86 -4.37
C LYS A 70 -9.78 8.77 -5.80
N LEU A 71 -10.60 8.29 -6.70
CA LEU A 71 -10.38 8.33 -8.14
C LEU A 71 -11.62 8.99 -8.76
N PHE A 72 -11.42 10.09 -9.50
CA PHE A 72 -12.49 10.95 -10.02
C PHE A 72 -13.51 11.39 -8.94
N GLY A 73 -13.04 11.59 -7.70
CA GLY A 73 -13.87 11.94 -6.55
C GLY A 73 -14.56 10.76 -5.86
N SER A 74 -14.61 9.57 -6.47
CA SER A 74 -15.20 8.36 -5.89
C SER A 74 -14.23 7.67 -4.92
N PRO A 75 -14.68 7.25 -3.71
CA PRO A 75 -13.82 6.60 -2.73
C PRO A 75 -13.23 5.27 -3.22
N LEU A 76 -11.95 5.04 -2.97
CA LEU A 76 -11.22 3.81 -3.29
C LEU A 76 -10.31 3.42 -2.10
N PRO A 77 -10.05 2.12 -1.86
CA PRO A 77 -8.97 1.71 -0.98
C PRO A 77 -7.63 2.31 -1.46
N GLY A 78 -6.98 3.04 -0.55
CA GLY A 78 -5.67 3.63 -0.77
C GLY A 78 -4.53 2.75 -0.29
N GLY A 79 -3.32 3.16 -0.60
CA GLY A 79 -2.11 2.48 -0.17
C GLY A 79 -0.89 3.38 -0.27
N TYR A 80 0.11 3.11 0.55
CA TYR A 80 1.32 3.93 0.60
C TYR A 80 2.53 3.10 0.97
N LEU A 81 3.67 3.61 0.50
CA LEU A 81 4.99 3.22 0.93
C LEU A 81 5.52 4.28 1.88
N TYR A 82 6.34 3.84 2.82
CA TYR A 82 7.10 4.75 3.67
C TYR A 82 8.48 4.18 3.99
N LEU A 83 9.38 5.10 4.28
CA LEU A 83 10.62 4.81 4.98
C LEU A 83 10.69 5.72 6.20
N SER A 84 11.38 5.26 7.23
CA SER A 84 11.62 6.06 8.42
C SER A 84 13.02 5.85 8.95
N GLY A 85 13.61 6.92 9.46
CA GLY A 85 14.98 6.96 9.93
C GLY A 85 15.25 8.16 10.83
N GLU A 86 16.52 8.54 10.96
CA GLU A 86 16.92 9.74 11.69
C GLU A 86 16.39 10.99 10.97
N THR A 87 15.70 11.87 11.71
CA THR A 87 14.97 13.02 11.13
C THR A 87 15.85 13.90 10.26
N LYS A 88 17.08 14.17 10.70
CA LYS A 88 18.02 15.04 9.98
C LYS A 88 18.40 14.42 8.63
N GLU A 89 18.64 13.13 8.59
CA GLU A 89 19.05 12.40 7.40
C GLU A 89 17.88 12.18 6.43
N VAL A 90 16.66 11.91 6.92
CA VAL A 90 15.48 11.80 6.05
C VAL A 90 15.16 13.13 5.36
N HIS A 91 15.45 14.28 5.98
CA HIS A 91 15.32 15.59 5.31
C HIS A 91 16.23 15.75 4.08
N LEU A 92 17.31 14.96 3.95
CA LEU A 92 18.15 14.96 2.74
C LEU A 92 17.42 14.44 1.51
N LEU A 93 16.29 13.74 1.69
CA LEU A 93 15.45 13.26 0.58
C LEU A 93 14.52 14.34 0.02
N LEU A 94 14.40 15.51 0.67
CA LEU A 94 13.51 16.57 0.22
C LEU A 94 13.79 17.01 -1.23
N PRO A 95 15.04 17.32 -1.64
CA PRO A 95 15.32 17.70 -3.02
C PRO A 95 14.97 16.60 -4.04
N LEU A 96 15.16 15.33 -3.69
CA LEU A 96 14.79 14.20 -4.54
C LEU A 96 13.27 14.07 -4.67
N MET A 97 12.53 14.28 -3.57
CA MET A 97 11.07 14.28 -3.56
C MET A 97 10.52 15.41 -4.45
N GLU A 98 11.07 16.62 -4.34
CA GLU A 98 10.66 17.77 -5.14
C GLU A 98 11.02 17.60 -6.62
N MET A 99 12.19 17.01 -6.90
CA MET A 99 12.59 16.64 -8.24
C MET A 99 11.63 15.61 -8.84
N ALA A 100 11.28 14.57 -8.10
CA ALA A 100 10.31 13.56 -8.54
C ALA A 100 8.92 14.16 -8.82
N ALA A 101 8.42 15.04 -7.94
CA ALA A 101 7.17 15.76 -8.16
C ALA A 101 7.23 16.59 -9.46
N ARG A 102 8.30 17.37 -9.66
CA ARG A 102 8.48 18.23 -10.85
C ARG A 102 8.66 17.44 -12.14
N GLU A 103 9.44 16.36 -12.11
CA GLU A 103 9.79 15.57 -13.29
C GLU A 103 8.73 14.54 -13.68
N SER A 104 7.78 14.25 -12.78
CA SER A 104 6.65 13.36 -13.08
C SER A 104 5.72 13.86 -14.19
N GLY A 105 5.75 15.17 -14.49
CA GLY A 105 4.79 15.82 -15.39
C GLY A 105 3.37 15.93 -14.82
N MET A 106 3.14 15.46 -13.59
CA MET A 106 1.86 15.53 -12.90
C MET A 106 1.72 16.87 -12.14
N PRO A 107 0.49 17.40 -12.01
CA PRO A 107 0.25 18.68 -11.34
C PRO A 107 0.26 18.54 -9.81
N PHE A 108 1.41 18.21 -9.24
CA PHE A 108 1.61 18.19 -7.80
C PHE A 108 1.56 19.61 -7.21
N GLU A 109 0.68 19.80 -6.23
CA GLU A 109 0.55 21.07 -5.49
C GLU A 109 1.21 20.96 -4.12
N PRO A 110 2.04 21.94 -3.72
CA PRO A 110 2.53 22.03 -2.35
C PRO A 110 1.37 22.39 -1.41
N VAL A 111 1.21 21.65 -0.32
CA VAL A 111 0.14 21.83 0.65
C VAL A 111 0.76 22.08 2.03
N THR A 112 0.46 23.24 2.61
CA THR A 112 0.88 23.54 3.98
C THR A 112 0.08 22.69 4.98
N LYS A 113 0.76 21.80 5.71
CA LYS A 113 0.15 20.91 6.70
C LYS A 113 0.96 20.92 8.00
N ALA A 114 0.28 21.06 9.14
CA ALA A 114 0.94 21.21 10.43
C ALA A 114 1.77 19.96 10.79
N GLY A 115 3.02 20.19 11.21
CA GLY A 115 3.96 19.12 11.57
C GLY A 115 4.62 18.41 10.38
N TRP A 116 4.36 18.83 9.13
CA TRP A 116 5.03 18.30 7.95
C TRP A 116 6.17 19.23 7.54
N THR A 117 7.32 18.66 7.21
CA THR A 117 8.45 19.39 6.64
C THR A 117 8.15 19.82 5.21
N ALA A 118 7.57 18.91 4.44
CA ALA A 118 7.08 19.16 3.08
C ALA A 118 5.96 18.16 2.78
N PHE A 119 4.95 18.62 2.05
CA PHE A 119 3.79 17.80 1.70
C PHE A 119 3.24 18.26 0.36
N TYR A 120 3.17 17.34 -0.59
CA TYR A 120 2.71 17.55 -1.95
C TYR A 120 1.52 16.64 -2.22
N ALA A 121 0.50 17.17 -2.90
CA ALA A 121 -0.72 16.45 -3.22
C ALA A 121 -1.03 16.56 -4.71
N LEU A 122 -1.54 15.47 -5.26
CA LEU A 122 -2.20 15.36 -6.55
C LEU A 122 -3.64 14.93 -6.25
N LYS A 123 -4.64 15.60 -6.84
CA LYS A 123 -6.07 15.31 -6.59
C LYS A 123 -6.83 14.78 -7.82
N ASP A 124 -6.25 14.91 -9.01
CA ASP A 124 -6.89 14.55 -10.27
C ASP A 124 -5.87 13.84 -11.17
N PRO A 125 -6.18 12.67 -11.75
CA PRO A 125 -7.43 11.91 -11.64
C PRO A 125 -7.59 11.18 -10.30
N VAL A 126 -6.50 11.01 -9.57
CA VAL A 126 -6.45 10.19 -8.35
C VAL A 126 -5.75 10.95 -7.23
N ASP A 127 -6.27 10.80 -6.02
CA ASP A 127 -5.64 11.33 -4.82
C ASP A 127 -4.32 10.59 -4.56
N PHE A 128 -3.21 11.30 -4.70
CA PHE A 128 -1.87 10.84 -4.38
C PHE A 128 -1.13 11.90 -3.57
N VAL A 129 -0.35 11.46 -2.59
CA VAL A 129 0.42 12.34 -1.72
C VAL A 129 1.86 11.86 -1.62
N MET A 130 2.77 12.79 -1.43
CA MET A 130 4.13 12.53 -0.99
C MET A 130 4.57 13.59 0.01
N GLY A 131 5.29 13.19 1.05
CA GLY A 131 5.71 14.15 2.06
C GLY A 131 6.65 13.59 3.10
N ILE A 132 7.29 14.51 3.83
CA ILE A 132 8.20 14.21 4.92
C ILE A 132 7.63 14.77 6.22
N LYS A 133 7.53 13.91 7.24
CA LYS A 133 7.08 14.26 8.59
C LYS A 133 7.87 13.48 9.63
N ASP A 134 8.45 14.17 10.62
CA ASP A 134 9.07 13.56 11.81
C ASP A 134 10.06 12.42 11.52
N GLY A 135 10.86 12.52 10.45
CA GLY A 135 11.79 11.45 10.04
C GLY A 135 11.16 10.30 9.28
N VAL A 136 9.97 10.49 8.72
CA VAL A 136 9.28 9.57 7.82
C VAL A 136 9.11 10.25 6.46
N LEU A 137 9.57 9.61 5.38
CA LEU A 137 9.14 9.93 4.03
C LEU A 137 8.03 8.94 3.65
N LEU A 138 6.91 9.45 3.15
CA LEU A 138 5.83 8.62 2.63
C LEU A 138 5.40 9.07 1.25
N ALA A 139 4.94 8.13 0.45
CA ALA A 139 4.32 8.38 -0.84
C ALA A 139 3.27 7.32 -1.14
N GLY A 140 2.11 7.73 -1.67
CA GLY A 140 1.06 6.77 -2.00
C GLY A 140 -0.27 7.39 -2.38
N PHE A 141 -1.17 6.52 -2.83
CA PHE A 141 -2.56 6.86 -3.11
C PHE A 141 -3.30 7.02 -1.80
N LEU A 142 -3.39 8.27 -1.33
CA LEU A 142 -4.08 8.66 -0.12
C LEU A 142 -4.74 10.02 -0.33
N SER A 143 -5.94 10.20 0.21
CA SER A 143 -6.55 11.52 0.30
C SER A 143 -5.80 12.36 1.35
N PRO A 144 -5.42 13.63 1.05
CA PRO A 144 -4.77 14.52 2.01
C PRO A 144 -5.52 14.68 3.34
N GLU A 145 -6.85 14.60 3.29
CA GLU A 145 -7.75 14.72 4.45
C GLU A 145 -7.72 13.45 5.31
N ALA A 146 -7.53 12.27 4.70
CA ALA A 146 -7.49 10.99 5.41
C ALA A 146 -6.21 10.82 6.26
N LEU A 147 -5.15 11.59 5.98
CA LEU A 147 -3.91 11.53 6.76
C LEU A 147 -4.06 12.00 8.21
N ASP A 148 -5.09 12.78 8.53
CA ASP A 148 -5.35 13.24 9.90
C ASP A 148 -6.18 12.24 10.71
N ALA A 149 -6.79 11.25 10.04
CA ALA A 149 -7.57 10.20 10.68
C ALA A 149 -6.67 9.04 11.13
N ALA A 150 -6.87 8.59 12.37
CA ALA A 150 -6.26 7.37 12.88
C ALA A 150 -6.79 6.14 12.11
N PRO A 151 -5.93 5.18 11.76
CA PRO A 151 -6.38 3.94 11.14
C PRO A 151 -7.13 3.05 12.15
N GLU A 152 -8.11 2.30 11.65
CA GLU A 152 -8.82 1.27 12.41
C GLU A 152 -8.04 -0.04 12.36
N LEU A 153 -7.13 -0.23 13.33
CA LEU A 153 -6.31 -1.43 13.39
C LEU A 153 -7.09 -2.62 13.99
N SER A 154 -6.96 -3.80 13.36
CA SER A 154 -7.42 -5.06 13.96
C SER A 154 -6.62 -5.38 15.22
N ASP A 155 -7.19 -6.17 16.14
CA ASP A 155 -6.48 -6.54 17.37
C ASP A 155 -5.20 -7.34 17.08
N ARG A 156 -5.21 -8.16 16.02
CA ARG A 156 -4.01 -8.83 15.52
C ARG A 156 -2.95 -7.82 15.09
N MET A 157 -3.32 -6.82 14.30
CA MET A 157 -2.41 -5.78 13.84
C MET A 157 -1.83 -4.95 15.00
N LYS A 158 -2.66 -4.59 15.99
CA LYS A 158 -2.18 -3.92 17.22
C LYS A 158 -1.16 -4.77 17.96
N ALA A 159 -1.38 -6.08 18.05
CA ALA A 159 -0.44 -6.99 18.69
C ALA A 159 0.90 -7.04 17.94
N LEU A 160 0.87 -7.08 16.60
CA LEU A 160 2.09 -7.09 15.77
C LEU A 160 2.90 -5.81 15.90
N TYR A 161 2.25 -4.64 15.84
CA TYR A 161 2.94 -3.35 16.07
C TYR A 161 3.45 -3.18 17.50
N GLY A 162 2.84 -3.86 18.47
CA GLY A 162 3.23 -3.82 19.88
C GLY A 162 4.36 -4.80 20.25
N ASP A 163 4.79 -5.68 19.34
CA ASP A 163 5.85 -6.65 19.60
C ASP A 163 7.22 -6.06 19.23
N ASP A 164 7.97 -5.67 20.26
CA ASP A 164 9.29 -5.04 20.14
C ASP A 164 10.40 -6.00 19.66
N LYS A 165 10.13 -7.31 19.64
CA LYS A 165 11.07 -8.34 19.21
C LYS A 165 11.06 -8.55 17.71
N LEU A 166 10.00 -8.12 17.01
CA LEU A 166 9.91 -8.27 15.56
C LEU A 166 10.86 -7.28 14.86
N GLN A 167 11.67 -7.82 13.95
CA GLN A 167 12.44 -7.00 12.99
C GLN A 167 11.58 -6.65 11.77
N GLY A 168 10.53 -7.42 11.51
CA GLY A 168 9.54 -7.13 10.49
C GLY A 168 8.37 -8.09 10.54
N PHE A 169 7.27 -7.70 9.90
CA PHE A 169 6.14 -8.57 9.68
C PHE A 169 5.41 -8.22 8.38
N LEU A 170 4.75 -9.23 7.82
CA LEU A 170 3.67 -9.09 6.86
C LEU A 170 2.38 -9.55 7.54
N HIS A 171 1.33 -8.73 7.43
CA HIS A 171 -0.03 -9.10 7.82
C HIS A 171 -0.95 -8.88 6.62
N PHE A 172 -1.76 -9.90 6.32
CA PHE A 172 -2.84 -9.84 5.34
C PHE A 172 -4.17 -10.19 6.02
N ASP A 173 -5.11 -9.25 6.03
CA ASP A 173 -6.46 -9.42 6.58
C ASP A 173 -7.45 -9.73 5.44
N ALA A 174 -7.72 -11.01 5.21
CA ALA A 174 -8.60 -11.47 4.15
C ALA A 174 -10.04 -11.00 4.32
N LYS A 175 -10.50 -10.83 5.56
CA LYS A 175 -11.85 -10.32 5.84
C LYS A 175 -11.99 -8.89 5.35
N VAL A 176 -11.02 -8.02 5.64
CA VAL A 176 -11.06 -6.63 5.20
C VAL A 176 -10.93 -6.53 3.68
N VAL A 177 -10.13 -7.41 3.04
CA VAL A 177 -10.10 -7.50 1.57
C VAL A 177 -11.49 -7.85 1.02
N ARG A 178 -12.15 -8.87 1.58
CA ARG A 178 -13.52 -9.25 1.16
C ARG A 178 -14.49 -8.08 1.34
N ASP A 179 -14.52 -7.45 2.51
CA ASP A 179 -15.39 -6.29 2.81
C ASP A 179 -15.14 -5.15 1.80
N THR A 180 -13.88 -4.91 1.45
CA THR A 180 -13.48 -3.90 0.45
C THR A 180 -13.99 -4.26 -0.94
N ILE A 181 -13.78 -5.49 -1.40
CA ILE A 181 -14.24 -5.93 -2.73
C ILE A 181 -15.76 -5.89 -2.80
N LEU A 182 -16.47 -6.37 -1.77
CA LEU A 182 -17.93 -6.32 -1.73
C LEU A 182 -18.46 -4.89 -1.74
N SER A 183 -17.79 -3.95 -1.09
CA SER A 183 -18.15 -2.52 -1.16
C SER A 183 -17.91 -1.91 -2.54
N LEU A 184 -16.86 -2.34 -3.26
CA LEU A 184 -16.58 -1.86 -4.62
C LEU A 184 -17.56 -2.44 -5.64
N LEU A 185 -17.98 -3.69 -5.42
CA LEU A 185 -18.94 -4.40 -6.26
C LEU A 185 -20.39 -4.22 -5.81
N ASP A 186 -20.68 -3.27 -4.91
CA ASP A 186 -22.06 -2.98 -4.55
C ASP A 186 -22.82 -2.43 -5.78
N PRO A 187 -23.88 -3.10 -6.29
CA PRO A 187 -24.66 -2.61 -7.43
C PRO A 187 -25.34 -1.25 -7.19
N GLU A 188 -25.46 -0.83 -5.94
CA GLU A 188 -26.01 0.47 -5.53
C GLU A 188 -24.91 1.44 -5.07
N GLY A 189 -23.64 1.01 -5.16
CA GLY A 189 -22.48 1.74 -4.71
C GLY A 189 -21.96 2.80 -5.69
N PRO A 190 -20.97 3.60 -5.27
CA PRO A 190 -20.41 4.70 -6.07
C PRO A 190 -19.72 4.25 -7.35
N TRP A 191 -19.35 2.97 -7.45
CA TRP A 191 -18.68 2.38 -8.61
C TRP A 191 -19.64 1.69 -9.58
N ALA A 192 -20.90 1.51 -9.20
CA ALA A 192 -21.85 0.69 -9.96
C ALA A 192 -22.02 1.17 -11.41
N ALA A 193 -22.15 2.49 -11.62
CA ALA A 193 -22.30 3.06 -12.95
C ALA A 193 -21.09 2.78 -13.86
N PHE A 194 -19.88 2.98 -13.33
CA PHE A 194 -18.64 2.71 -14.06
C PHE A 194 -18.51 1.22 -14.40
N ILE A 195 -18.84 0.34 -13.45
CA ILE A 195 -18.79 -1.10 -13.63
C ILE A 195 -19.84 -1.56 -14.67
N SER A 196 -21.05 -1.01 -14.63
CA SER A 196 -22.13 -1.39 -15.56
C SER A 196 -21.86 -1.02 -17.01
N GLU A 197 -20.99 -0.03 -17.27
CA GLU A 197 -20.61 0.32 -18.64
C GLU A 197 -19.71 -0.74 -19.30
N GLU A 198 -19.08 -1.62 -18.50
CA GLU A 198 -18.14 -2.65 -18.96
C GLU A 198 -18.80 -4.03 -18.95
N SER A 199 -19.41 -4.44 -20.07
CA SER A 199 -20.19 -5.69 -20.18
C SER A 199 -19.43 -6.93 -19.73
N ASP A 200 -18.15 -7.03 -20.10
CA ASP A 200 -17.27 -8.16 -19.74
C ASP A 200 -17.06 -8.23 -18.21
N LEU A 201 -16.99 -7.07 -17.55
CA LEU A 201 -16.84 -7.00 -16.11
C LEU A 201 -18.14 -7.42 -15.42
N VAL A 202 -19.30 -6.93 -15.89
CA VAL A 202 -20.63 -7.32 -15.38
C VAL A 202 -20.83 -8.84 -15.45
N GLU A 203 -20.47 -9.47 -16.56
CA GLU A 203 -20.52 -10.93 -16.73
C GLU A 203 -19.52 -11.67 -15.83
N GLY A 204 -18.36 -11.05 -15.55
CA GLY A 204 -17.31 -11.60 -14.69
C GLY A 204 -17.62 -11.55 -13.18
N ILE A 205 -18.39 -10.57 -12.72
CA ILE A 205 -18.62 -10.33 -11.29
C ILE A 205 -19.21 -11.54 -10.54
N PRO A 206 -20.22 -12.26 -11.05
CA PRO A 206 -20.72 -13.46 -10.36
C PRO A 206 -19.63 -14.50 -10.07
N TYR A 207 -18.65 -14.67 -10.97
CA TYR A 207 -17.52 -15.58 -10.77
C TYR A 207 -16.53 -15.07 -9.73
N ILE A 208 -16.29 -13.75 -9.70
CA ILE A 208 -15.47 -13.12 -8.66
C ILE A 208 -16.12 -13.36 -7.28
N LEU A 209 -17.43 -13.12 -7.18
CA LEU A 209 -18.19 -13.32 -5.95
C LEU A 209 -18.22 -14.80 -5.51
N GLU A 210 -18.31 -15.74 -6.46
CA GLU A 210 -18.18 -17.18 -6.16
C GLU A 210 -16.79 -17.52 -5.59
N GLY A 211 -15.74 -16.95 -6.18
CA GLY A 211 -14.37 -17.08 -5.66
C GLY A 211 -14.24 -16.54 -4.23
N LEU A 212 -14.86 -15.40 -3.92
CA LEU A 212 -14.86 -14.83 -2.57
C LEU A 212 -15.60 -15.75 -1.57
N LYS A 213 -16.70 -16.38 -1.97
CA LYS A 213 -17.39 -17.39 -1.14
C LYS A 213 -16.48 -18.57 -0.82
N GLY A 214 -15.76 -19.08 -1.82
CA GLY A 214 -14.81 -20.18 -1.64
C GLY A 214 -13.66 -19.85 -0.68
N ALA A 215 -13.38 -18.56 -0.46
CA ALA A 215 -12.33 -18.08 0.43
C ALA A 215 -12.84 -17.56 1.79
N LEU A 216 -14.12 -17.76 2.13
CA LEU A 216 -14.70 -17.22 3.37
C LEU A 216 -13.99 -17.69 4.64
N GLU A 217 -13.54 -18.96 4.66
CA GLU A 217 -12.89 -19.52 5.83
C GLU A 217 -11.49 -18.96 6.08
N PHE A 218 -10.85 -18.37 5.07
CA PHE A 218 -9.54 -17.77 5.25
C PHE A 218 -9.68 -16.41 5.96
N ARG A 219 -9.10 -16.28 7.16
CA ARG A 219 -9.22 -15.06 7.97
C ARG A 219 -8.04 -14.12 7.78
N SER A 220 -6.82 -14.62 7.89
CA SER A 220 -5.61 -13.82 7.76
C SER A 220 -4.35 -14.67 7.56
N LEU A 221 -3.31 -14.04 7.03
CA LEU A 221 -1.96 -14.58 6.93
C LEU A 221 -0.99 -13.63 7.62
N ASP A 222 -0.11 -14.18 8.45
CA ASP A 222 1.03 -13.48 9.01
C ASP A 222 2.35 -14.15 8.57
N ILE A 223 3.34 -13.33 8.24
CA ILE A 223 4.74 -13.73 8.11
C ILE A 223 5.54 -12.87 9.07
N LEU A 224 6.15 -13.47 10.09
CA LEU A 224 6.83 -12.75 11.16
C LEU A 224 8.32 -13.05 11.11
N ALA A 225 9.16 -12.02 11.23
CA ALA A 225 10.60 -12.17 11.32
C ALA A 225 11.12 -11.51 12.61
N SER A 226 11.63 -12.33 13.53
CA SER A 226 12.33 -11.86 14.75
C SER A 226 13.82 -11.63 14.52
N ASP A 227 14.37 -12.25 13.49
CA ASP A 227 15.77 -12.22 13.10
C ASP A 227 15.91 -12.61 11.62
N MET A 228 17.15 -12.74 11.14
CA MET A 228 17.47 -13.12 9.77
C MET A 228 17.41 -14.62 9.49
N GLU A 229 17.35 -15.44 10.53
CA GLU A 229 17.45 -16.89 10.43
C GLU A 229 16.08 -17.56 10.43
N ARG A 230 15.05 -16.87 10.91
CA ARG A 230 13.70 -17.42 11.08
C ARG A 230 12.59 -16.50 10.57
N ALA A 231 11.71 -17.10 9.78
CA ALA A 231 10.39 -16.55 9.47
C ALA A 231 9.30 -17.52 9.93
N ASP A 232 8.35 -17.02 10.72
CA ASP A 232 7.18 -17.78 11.17
C ASP A 232 5.97 -17.45 10.30
N PHE A 233 5.30 -18.48 9.81
CA PHE A 233 4.12 -18.37 8.97
C PHE A 233 2.89 -18.81 9.75
N THR A 234 1.91 -17.92 9.89
CA THR A 234 0.64 -18.21 10.57
C THR A 234 -0.52 -17.99 9.62
N ILE A 235 -1.31 -19.04 9.38
CA ILE A 235 -2.58 -18.95 8.68
C ILE A 235 -3.69 -19.07 9.71
N VAL A 236 -4.59 -18.09 9.71
CA VAL A 236 -5.78 -18.10 10.56
C VAL A 236 -6.98 -18.42 9.68
N THR A 237 -7.77 -19.39 10.10
CA THR A 237 -9.06 -19.72 9.49
C THR A 237 -10.19 -19.56 10.49
N GLU A 238 -11.39 -19.33 9.99
CA GLU A 238 -12.64 -19.30 10.76
C GLU A 238 -13.74 -20.04 10.00
N ALA A 239 -14.76 -20.54 10.70
CA ALA A 239 -15.88 -21.18 10.02
C ALA A 239 -16.66 -20.14 9.20
N ALA A 240 -16.95 -20.47 7.94
CA ALA A 240 -17.82 -19.63 7.12
C ALA A 240 -19.22 -19.55 7.74
N LYS A 241 -19.78 -18.35 7.78
CA LYS A 241 -21.15 -18.14 8.27
C LYS A 241 -22.13 -18.15 7.12
N GLN A 242 -23.30 -18.74 7.34
CA GLN A 242 -24.36 -18.77 6.33
C GLN A 242 -24.81 -17.36 5.93
N GLU A 243 -24.85 -16.41 6.86
CA GLU A 243 -25.21 -15.01 6.59
C GLU A 243 -24.29 -14.37 5.53
N ASP A 244 -22.99 -14.65 5.57
CA ASP A 244 -22.02 -14.11 4.62
C ASP A 244 -22.17 -14.77 3.24
N ILE A 245 -22.43 -16.08 3.21
CA ILE A 245 -22.69 -16.85 1.98
C ILE A 245 -23.94 -16.30 1.28
N ASP A 246 -25.01 -16.07 2.04
CA ASP A 246 -26.29 -15.59 1.52
C ASP A 246 -26.16 -14.16 0.99
N ALA A 247 -25.44 -13.29 1.71
CA ALA A 247 -25.18 -11.91 1.27
C ALA A 247 -24.41 -11.86 -0.06
N ILE A 248 -23.34 -12.63 -0.20
CA ILE A 248 -22.55 -12.67 -1.44
C ILE A 248 -23.38 -13.25 -2.60
N SER A 249 -24.18 -14.29 -2.33
CA SER A 249 -25.04 -14.91 -3.34
C SER A 249 -26.14 -13.96 -3.82
N ALA A 250 -26.72 -13.17 -2.91
CA ALA A 250 -27.71 -12.15 -3.26
C ALA A 250 -27.10 -11.05 -4.15
N MET A 251 -25.88 -10.60 -3.86
CA MET A 251 -25.16 -9.63 -4.69
C MET A 251 -24.87 -10.19 -6.09
N ALA A 252 -24.42 -11.45 -6.19
CA ALA A 252 -24.18 -12.10 -7.48
C ALA A 252 -25.46 -12.17 -8.33
N ALA A 253 -26.60 -12.50 -7.71
CA ALA A 253 -27.88 -12.52 -8.39
C ALA A 253 -28.30 -11.14 -8.94
N LYS A 254 -28.03 -10.06 -8.20
CA LYS A 254 -28.28 -8.68 -8.69
C LYS A 254 -27.46 -8.38 -9.95
N TRP A 255 -26.16 -8.67 -9.93
CA TRP A 255 -25.29 -8.45 -11.11
C TRP A 255 -25.69 -9.30 -12.31
N SER A 256 -26.03 -10.58 -12.10
CA SER A 256 -26.53 -11.44 -13.18
C SER A 256 -27.83 -10.92 -13.81
N ALA A 257 -28.74 -10.37 -13.00
CA ALA A 257 -29.96 -9.77 -13.51
C ALA A 257 -29.67 -8.53 -14.37
N MET A 258 -28.74 -7.67 -13.94
CA MET A 258 -28.32 -6.48 -14.69
C MET A 258 -27.69 -6.84 -16.04
N GLY A 259 -26.75 -7.79 -16.07
CA GLY A 259 -26.14 -8.25 -17.33
C GLY A 259 -27.16 -8.84 -18.31
N ALA A 260 -28.15 -9.57 -17.81
CA ALA A 260 -29.23 -10.12 -18.63
C ALA A 260 -30.21 -9.05 -19.18
N GLU A 261 -30.30 -7.88 -18.56
CA GLU A 261 -31.07 -6.73 -19.06
C GLU A 261 -30.30 -5.93 -20.11
N GLU A 262 -28.98 -5.80 -19.97
CA GLU A 262 -28.12 -5.12 -20.95
C GLU A 262 -28.02 -5.89 -22.26
N GLN A 263 -27.90 -7.22 -22.22
CA GLN A 263 -27.94 -8.07 -23.41
C GLN A 263 -29.27 -8.00 -24.18
N LYS A 264 -30.34 -7.44 -23.57
CA LYS A 264 -31.66 -7.25 -24.20
C LYS A 264 -31.85 -5.85 -24.78
N LYS A 265 -30.93 -4.90 -24.58
CA LYS A 265 -30.97 -3.59 -25.23
C LYS A 265 -30.42 -3.74 -26.67
N PRO A 266 -31.20 -3.33 -27.70
CA PRO A 266 -30.86 -3.54 -29.12
C PRO A 266 -29.67 -2.72 -29.60
#